data_AF-A0A7W0XUI6-F1
#
_entry.id   AF-A0A7W0XUI6-F1
#
_cell.length_a   1.000
_cell.length_b   1.000
_cell.length_c   1.000
_cell.angle_alpha   90.00
_cell.angle_beta   90.00
_cell.angle_gamma   90.00
#
_symmetry.space_group_name_H-M   'P 1'
#
loop_
_entity.id
_entity.type
_entity.pdbx_description
1 polymer ?
#
loop_
_entity_poly.entity_id
_entity_poly.type
_entity_poly.pdbx_seq_one_letter_code
_entity_poly.pdbx_strand_id
1 'polypeptide(L)' 'MVTARLRPMTEIWCGDLSWADGLRSGAVTGHGPEALRRAVPRWFTLSPLAMVRRPA' A
#
# COMPACT_ATOMS: atom_id res chain seq x y z
N MET A 1 -2.69 10.48 8.98
CA MET A 1 -3.60 10.32 7.84
C MET A 1 -2.81 9.86 6.63
N VAL A 2 -3.27 8.84 5.91
CA VAL A 2 -2.63 8.36 4.68
C VAL A 2 -3.47 8.81 3.49
N THR A 3 -2.80 9.35 2.48
CA THR A 3 -3.42 9.79 1.23
C THR A 3 -2.78 9.01 0.09
N ALA A 4 -3.61 8.43 -0.77
CA ALA A 4 -3.15 7.70 -1.95
C ALA A 4 -4.28 7.69 -2.98
N ARG A 5 -3.94 7.51 -4.25
CA ARG A 5 -4.95 7.20 -5.28
C ARG A 5 -5.43 5.76 -5.09
N LEU A 6 -6.65 5.46 -5.52
CA LEU A 6 -7.24 4.13 -5.37
C LEU A 6 -6.40 3.04 -6.06
N ARG A 7 -5.91 3.31 -7.28
CA ARG A 7 -5.10 2.36 -8.05
C ARG A 7 -3.85 1.86 -7.29
N PRO A 8 -2.93 2.73 -6.83
CA PRO A 8 -1.76 2.27 -6.06
C PRO A 8 -2.13 1.61 -4.74
N MET A 9 -3.23 2.00 -4.08
CA MET A 9 -3.74 1.28 -2.90
C MET A 9 -4.18 -0.15 -3.23
N THR A 10 -4.88 -0.34 -4.36
CA THR A 10 -5.29 -1.66 -4.83
C THR A 10 -4.10 -2.52 -5.23
N GLU A 11 -3.10 -1.93 -5.91
CA GLU A 11 -1.85 -2.62 -6.28
C GLU A 11 -1.08 -3.07 -5.03
N ILE A 12 -1.02 -2.23 -3.99
CA ILE A 12 -0.43 -2.59 -2.69
C ILE A 12 -1.22 -3.72 -2.02
N TRP A 13 -2.55 -3.61 -2.00
CA TRP A 13 -3.42 -4.62 -1.39
C TRP A 13 -3.35 -5.98 -2.10
N CYS A 14 -3.15 -5.95 -3.42
CA CYS A 14 -3.00 -7.13 -4.27
C CYS A 14 -1.56 -7.62 -4.39
N GLY A 15 -0.61 -6.96 -3.72
CA GLY A 15 0.81 -7.37 -3.70
C GLY A 15 1.61 -7.04 -4.96
N ASP A 16 1.09 -6.25 -5.91
CA ASP A 16 1.84 -5.80 -7.09
C ASP A 16 2.85 -4.71 -6.78
N LEU A 17 2.52 -3.88 -5.79
CA LEU A 17 3.32 -2.73 -5.40
C LEU A 17 3.65 -2.87 -3.92
N SER A 18 4.93 -2.77 -3.55
CA SER A 18 5.28 -2.77 -2.14
C SER A 18 4.90 -1.43 -1.49
N TRP A 19 4.58 -1.45 -0.19
CA TRP A 19 4.32 -0.20 0.54
C TRP A 19 5.51 0.78 0.48
N ALA A 20 6.73 0.25 0.52
CA ALA A 20 7.94 1.04 0.42
C ALA A 20 8.08 1.72 -0.95
N ASP A 21 7.75 1.01 -2.03
CA ASP A 21 7.80 1.56 -3.39
C ASP A 21 6.68 2.58 -3.63
N GLY A 22 5.49 2.34 -3.07
CA GLY A 22 4.39 3.30 -3.06
C GLY A 22 4.74 4.62 -2.35
N LEU A 23 5.46 4.54 -1.22
CA LEU A 23 5.97 5.73 -0.52
C LEU A 23 7.09 6.42 -1.32
N ARG A 24 8.04 5.65 -1.88
CA ARG A 24 9.21 6.20 -2.60
C ARG A 24 8.80 6.91 -3.90
N SER A 25 7.81 6.37 -4.60
CA SER A 25 7.26 6.97 -5.83
C SER A 25 6.33 8.16 -5.58
N GLY A 26 5.94 8.41 -4.31
CA GLY A 26 4.93 9.42 -3.96
C GLY A 26 3.50 9.00 -4.29
N ALA A 27 3.27 7.75 -4.71
CA ALA A 27 1.93 7.20 -4.96
C ALA A 27 1.11 7.05 -3.66
N VAL A 28 1.79 6.91 -2.53
CA VAL A 28 1.24 6.96 -1.17
C VAL A 28 1.98 8.04 -0.38
N THR A 29 1.23 8.92 0.27
CA THR A 29 1.78 9.92 1.19
C THR A 29 1.21 9.72 2.59
N GLY A 30 2.10 9.70 3.58
CA GLY A 30 1.73 9.61 4.99
C GLY A 30 1.90 10.97 5.67
N HIS A 31 0.83 11.49 6.24
CA HIS A 31 0.82 12.70 7.06
C HIS A 31 0.65 12.35 8.54
N GLY A 32 1.44 12.98 9.42
CA GLY A 32 1.37 12.79 10.87
C GLY A 32 2.57 12.03 11.46
N PRO A 33 2.49 11.65 12.74
CA PRO A 33 3.61 11.07 13.48
C PRO A 33 4.18 9.83 12.82
N GLU A 34 5.50 9.70 12.84
CA GLU A 34 6.23 8.57 12.23
C GLU A 34 5.74 7.21 12.74
N ALA A 35 5.46 7.12 14.05
CA ALA A 35 4.91 5.91 14.67
C ALA A 35 3.56 5.50 14.05
N LEU A 36 2.68 6.47 13.78
CA LEU A 36 1.39 6.21 13.13
C LEU A 36 1.59 5.77 11.67
N ARG A 37 2.49 6.43 10.94
CA ARG A 37 2.81 6.07 9.54
C ARG A 37 3.37 4.66 9.43
N ARG A 38 4.19 4.24 10.40
CA ARG A 38 4.76 2.87 10.47
C ARG A 38 3.76 1.81 10.93
N ALA A 39 2.69 2.20 11.63
CA ALA A 39 1.64 1.27 12.04
C ALA A 39 0.70 0.89 10.88
N VAL A 40 0.50 1.77 9.90
CA VAL A 40 -0.46 1.56 8.78
C VAL A 40 -0.18 0.29 7.96
N PRO A 41 1.05 0.02 7.49
CA PRO A 41 1.34 -1.21 6.73
C PRO A 41 1.05 -2.47 7.53
N ARG A 42 1.13 -2.39 8.86
CA ARG A 42 0.90 -3.52 9.75
C ARG A 42 -0.59 -3.86 9.91
N TRP A 43 -1.47 -2.91 9.66
CA TRP A 43 -2.93 -3.12 9.61
C TRP A 43 -3.43 -3.41 8.20
N PHE A 44 -2.71 -2.93 7.18
CA PHE A 44 -3.04 -3.15 5.78
C PHE A 44 -2.44 -4.46 5.27
N THR A 45 -3.05 -5.57 5.67
CA THR A 45 -2.65 -6.92 5.25
C THR A 45 -3.03 -7.19 3.79
N LEU A 46 -2.24 -8.04 3.12
CA LEU A 46 -2.53 -8.46 1.75
C LEU A 46 -3.91 -9.13 1.64
N SER A 47 -4.60 -8.85 0.53
CA SER A 47 -5.82 -9.55 0.17
C SER A 47 -5.54 -11.04 -0.08
N PRO A 48 -6.47 -11.95 0.23
CA PRO A 48 -6.43 -13.31 -0.33
C PRO A 48 -6.34 -13.33 -1.86
N LEU A 49 -6.86 -12.29 -2.52
CA LEU A 49 -6.76 -12.09 -3.98
C LEU A 49 -5.33 -11.81 -4.47
N ALA A 50 -4.41 -11.41 -3.59
CA ALA A 50 -3.00 -11.24 -3.93
C ALA A 50 -2.35 -12.57 -4.37
N MET A 51 -2.93 -13.71 -3.97
CA MET A 51 -2.48 -15.04 -4.42
C MET A 51 -3.01 -15.40 -5.82
N VAL A 52 -3.97 -14.64 -6.34
CA VAL A 52 -4.54 -14.90 -7.68
C VAL A 52 -3.60 -14.29 -8.71
N ARG A 53 -2.92 -15.18 -9.46
CA ARG A 53 -2.06 -14.76 -10.56
C ARG A 53 -2.90 -14.04 -11.63
N ARG A 54 -2.54 -12.79 -11.92
CA ARG A 54 -3.20 -12.01 -12.96
C ARG A 54 -2.79 -12.48 -14.35
N PRO A 55 -3.73 -12.49 -15.31
CA PRO A 55 -3.40 -12.69 -16.73
C PRO A 55 -2.53 -11.53 -17.23
N ALA A 56 -1.58 -11.86 -18.12
CA ALA A 56 -0.66 -10.92 -18.76
C ALA A 56 -1.30 -10.17 -19.93
#